data_AF-A0A501WC10-F1
#
_entry.id   AF-A0A501WC10-F1
#
_cell.length_a   1.000
_cell.length_b   1.000
_cell.length_c   1.000
_cell.angle_alpha   90.00
_cell.angle_beta   90.00
_cell.angle_gamma   90.00
#
_symmetry.space_group_name_H-M   'P 1'
#
loop_
_entity.id
_entity.type
_entity.pdbx_description
1 polymer ?
#
loop_
_entity_poly.entity_id
_entity_poly.type
_entity_poly.pdbx_seq_one_letter_code
_entity_poly.pdbx_strand_id
1 'polypeptide(L)'
;MTHSVIMDTEFRGNISYNETKQLTLNDWETFENLLQETGYWSMAPSDDTFGMDGSRWIVEAHQKDKYWVVNRWSPRSDFSRIGHYLIDVSGLKERVY
;
A
#
# COMPACT_ATOMS: atom_id res chain seq x y z
N MET A 1 48.03 9.47 -15.37
CA MET A 1 47.51 8.49 -14.39
C MET A 1 46.05 8.80 -14.18
N THR A 2 45.18 8.14 -14.94
CA THR A 2 43.73 8.40 -14.94
C THR A 2 43.06 7.25 -14.19
N HIS A 3 42.74 7.47 -12.92
CA HIS A 3 41.94 6.51 -12.16
C HIS A 3 40.47 6.73 -12.52
N SER A 4 39.97 5.88 -13.41
CA SER A 4 38.53 5.70 -13.64
C SER A 4 37.94 5.02 -12.40
N VAL A 5 37.25 5.77 -11.55
CA VAL A 5 36.34 5.19 -10.56
C VAL A 5 35.03 4.89 -11.28
N ILE A 6 34.87 3.64 -11.74
CA ILE A 6 33.55 3.12 -12.07
C ILE A 6 32.86 2.86 -10.75
N MET A 7 31.98 3.77 -10.36
CA MET A 7 31.11 3.59 -9.21
C MET A 7 29.98 2.65 -9.67
N ASP A 8 30.22 1.36 -9.55
CA ASP A 8 29.22 0.32 -9.79
C ASP A 8 28.14 0.45 -8.70
N THR A 9 27.13 1.27 -9.00
CA THR A 9 25.97 1.44 -8.13
C THR A 9 24.92 0.47 -8.63
N GLU A 10 25.10 -0.82 -8.34
CA GLU A 10 24.09 -1.83 -8.60
C GLU A 10 22.85 -1.54 -7.73
N PHE A 11 21.88 -0.79 -8.26
CA PHE A 11 20.54 -0.75 -7.69
C PHE A 11 19.88 -2.12 -7.93
N ARG A 12 20.16 -3.09 -7.06
CA ARG A 12 19.51 -4.42 -7.09
C ARG A 12 18.12 -4.36 -6.46
N GLY A 13 17.26 -3.49 -6.98
CA GLY A 13 15.83 -3.51 -6.71
C GLY A 13 15.11 -4.36 -7.74
N ASN A 14 15.15 -5.69 -7.61
CA ASN A 14 14.30 -6.56 -8.43
C ASN A 14 13.55 -7.53 -7.53
N ILE A 15 12.50 -7.01 -6.90
CA ILE A 15 11.43 -7.82 -6.36
C ILE A 15 10.17 -7.46 -7.15
N SER A 16 9.85 -8.29 -8.14
CA SER A 16 8.56 -8.28 -8.81
C SER A 16 7.87 -9.59 -8.45
N TYR A 17 7.17 -9.60 -7.31
CA TYR A 17 6.26 -10.69 -6.97
C TYR A 17 4.91 -10.37 -7.61
N ASN A 18 4.53 -11.16 -8.61
CA ASN A 18 3.20 -11.11 -9.20
C ASN A 18 2.49 -12.44 -8.91
N GLU A 19 1.88 -12.50 -7.74
CA GLU A 19 1.06 -13.64 -7.32
C GLU A 19 -0.39 -13.17 -7.14
N THR A 20 -1.33 -14.02 -7.53
CA THR A 20 -2.75 -13.80 -7.25
C THR A 20 -3.15 -14.72 -6.11
N LYS A 21 -3.67 -14.14 -5.03
CA LYS A 21 -4.24 -14.90 -3.92
C LYS A 21 -5.76 -14.76 -3.91
N GLN A 22 -6.43 -15.90 -3.85
CA GLN A 22 -7.86 -15.93 -3.64
C GLN A 22 -8.17 -15.72 -2.16
N LEU A 23 -8.99 -14.73 -1.85
CA LEU A 23 -9.47 -14.47 -0.50
C LEU A 23 -10.62 -15.43 -0.15
N THR A 24 -10.70 -15.82 1.12
CA THR A 24 -11.88 -16.52 1.64
C THR A 24 -13.04 -15.53 1.82
N LEU A 25 -14.27 -16.04 1.99
CA LEU A 25 -15.41 -15.18 2.31
C LEU A 25 -15.20 -14.40 3.61
N ASN A 26 -14.61 -15.02 4.63
CA ASN A 26 -14.31 -14.37 5.90
C ASN A 26 -13.27 -13.26 5.74
N ASP A 27 -12.24 -13.46 4.90
CA ASP A 27 -11.27 -12.41 4.60
C ASP A 27 -11.95 -11.22 3.91
N TRP A 28 -12.81 -11.52 2.94
CA TRP A 28 -13.56 -10.49 2.22
C TRP A 28 -14.48 -9.69 3.14
N GLU A 29 -15.28 -10.36 3.98
CA GLU A 29 -16.16 -9.71 4.96
C GLU A 29 -15.37 -8.85 5.95
N THR A 30 -14.22 -9.35 6.41
CA THR A 30 -13.32 -8.59 7.29
C THR A 30 -12.82 -7.32 6.61
N PHE A 31 -12.43 -7.41 5.33
CA PHE A 31 -12.00 -6.26 4.55
C PHE A 31 -13.12 -5.25 4.34
N GLU A 32 -14.32 -5.69 3.98
CA GLU A 32 -15.47 -4.79 3.79
C GLU A 32 -15.85 -4.06 5.09
N ASN A 33 -15.87 -4.76 6.21
CA ASN A 33 -16.11 -4.14 7.53
C ASN A 33 -15.03 -3.10 7.85
N LEU A 34 -13.76 -3.39 7.55
CA LEU A 34 -12.67 -2.45 7.76
C LEU A 34 -12.83 -1.18 6.89
N LEU A 35 -13.24 -1.31 5.63
CA LEU A 35 -13.54 -0.14 4.79
C LEU A 35 -14.69 0.70 5.34
N GLN A 36 -15.70 0.07 5.94
CA GLN A 36 -16.82 0.77 6.58
C GLN A 36 -16.39 1.49 7.86
N GLU A 37 -15.71 0.79 8.78
CA GLU A 37 -15.23 1.34 10.06
C GLU A 37 -14.31 2.56 9.86
N THR A 38 -13.44 2.49 8.86
CA THR A 38 -12.52 3.58 8.54
C THR A 38 -13.19 4.72 7.77
N GLY A 39 -14.41 4.53 7.26
CA GLY A 39 -15.10 5.51 6.43
C GLY A 39 -14.42 5.73 5.07
N TYR A 40 -13.70 4.73 4.54
CA TYR A 40 -12.86 4.82 3.33
C TYR A 40 -13.55 5.55 2.17
N TRP A 41 -14.80 5.18 1.88
CA TRP A 41 -15.59 5.72 0.78
C TRP A 41 -15.95 7.21 0.88
N SER A 42 -15.69 7.82 2.03
CA SER A 42 -15.89 9.25 2.31
C SER A 42 -14.58 10.00 2.57
N MET A 43 -13.45 9.29 2.60
CA MET A 43 -12.14 9.92 2.80
C MET A 43 -11.78 10.80 1.60
N ALA A 44 -11.09 11.91 1.88
CA ALA A 44 -10.48 12.73 0.83
C ALA A 44 -9.49 11.90 -0.01
N PRO A 45 -9.53 11.94 -1.35
CA PRO A 45 -8.66 11.13 -2.21
C PRO A 45 -7.16 11.35 -1.97
N SER A 46 -6.77 12.56 -1.61
CA SER A 46 -5.43 12.90 -1.18
C SER A 46 -5.51 13.86 0.01
N ASP A 47 -4.42 13.97 0.74
CA ASP A 47 -4.17 15.07 1.65
C ASP A 47 -2.89 15.81 1.23
N ASP A 48 -2.61 16.93 1.89
CA ASP A 48 -1.41 17.73 1.62
C ASP A 48 -0.18 17.22 2.39
N THR A 49 -0.23 16.00 2.94
CA THR A 49 0.86 15.45 3.74
C THR A 49 1.96 14.91 2.84
N PHE A 50 3.19 15.32 3.11
CA PHE A 50 4.40 14.83 2.45
C PHE A 50 5.58 14.84 3.42
N GLY A 51 6.66 14.15 3.06
CA GLY A 51 7.88 14.11 3.84
C GLY A 51 9.09 13.81 2.97
N MET A 52 10.28 13.98 3.55
CA MET A 52 11.55 13.59 2.92
C MET A 52 11.82 12.08 3.09
N ASP A 53 11.16 11.43 4.04
CA ASP A 53 11.27 10.02 4.39
C ASP A 53 9.91 9.38 4.68
N GLY A 54 9.88 8.05 4.65
CA GLY A 54 8.68 7.24 4.87
C GLY A 54 8.17 6.58 3.60
N SER A 55 6.86 6.36 3.53
CA SER A 55 6.24 5.53 2.49
C SER A 55 4.96 6.18 1.95
N ARG A 56 4.75 6.09 0.63
CA ARG A 56 3.48 6.49 0.01
C ARG A 56 2.57 5.28 -0.07
N TRP A 57 1.39 5.40 0.52
CA TRP A 57 0.37 4.36 0.56
C TRP A 57 -0.77 4.77 -0.35
N ILE A 58 -1.09 3.91 -1.31
CA ILE A 58 -2.20 4.10 -2.23
C ILE A 58 -3.08 2.87 -2.11
N VAL A 59 -4.34 3.08 -1.75
CA VAL A 59 -5.37 2.05 -1.77
C VAL A 59 -6.40 2.45 -2.81
N GLU A 60 -6.73 1.52 -3.70
CA GLU A 60 -7.74 1.69 -4.74
C GLU A 60 -8.84 0.64 -4.54
N ALA A 61 -10.09 1.06 -4.68
CA ALA A 61 -11.22 0.16 -4.58
C ALA A 61 -12.28 0.49 -5.64
N HIS A 62 -12.95 -0.55 -6.11
CA HIS A 62 -14.00 -0.45 -7.11
C HIS A 62 -15.23 -1.26 -6.66
N GLN A 63 -16.39 -0.61 -6.72
CA GLN A 63 -17.72 -1.19 -6.71
C GLN A 63 -18.36 -0.93 -8.07
N LYS A 64 -19.43 -1.68 -8.39
CA LYS A 64 -20.16 -1.60 -9.66
C LYS A 64 -20.36 -0.17 -10.18
N ASP A 65 -20.71 0.76 -9.30
CA ASP A 65 -21.05 2.15 -9.65
C ASP A 65 -20.11 3.18 -8.99
N LYS A 66 -18.97 2.74 -8.42
CA LYS A 66 -18.07 3.63 -7.67
C LYS A 66 -16.62 3.17 -7.74
N TYR A 67 -15.74 4.04 -8.21
CA TYR A 67 -14.28 3.89 -8.10
C TYR A 67 -13.75 4.95 -7.13
N TRP A 68 -12.84 4.56 -6.24
CA TRP A 68 -12.27 5.48 -5.25
C TRP A 68 -10.81 5.12 -4.96
N VAL A 69 -9.99 6.16 -4.85
CA VAL A 69 -8.56 6.06 -4.57
C VAL A 69 -8.23 6.98 -3.42
N VAL A 70 -7.47 6.46 -2.47
CA VAL A 70 -6.96 7.22 -1.33
C VAL A 70 -5.45 7.10 -1.27
N ASN A 71 -4.77 8.23 -1.30
CA ASN A 71 -3.32 8.38 -1.27
C ASN A 71 -2.91 9.08 0.02
N ARG A 72 -2.00 8.48 0.79
CA ARG A 72 -1.48 9.01 2.06
C ARG A 72 0.04 8.86 2.14
N TRP A 73 0.70 9.85 2.74
CA TRP A 73 2.10 9.75 3.12
C TRP A 73 2.23 9.24 4.57
N SER A 74 2.88 8.10 4.75
CA SER A 74 3.20 7.46 6.04
C SER A 74 2.03 7.50 7.04
N PRO A 75 0.84 6.97 6.66
CA PRO A 75 -0.37 7.12 7.45
C PRO A 75 -0.22 6.51 8.84
N ARG A 76 -0.55 7.29 9.88
CA ARG A 76 -0.69 6.80 11.27
C ARG A 76 -2.15 6.74 11.74
N SER A 77 -3.08 7.08 10.86
CA SER A 77 -4.52 7.04 11.11
C SER A 77 -5.09 5.64 10.85
N ASP A 78 -6.39 5.48 11.09
CA ASP A 78 -7.13 4.25 10.76
C ASP A 78 -6.95 3.78 9.30
N PHE A 79 -6.58 4.66 8.37
CA PHE A 79 -6.28 4.28 6.99
C PHE A 79 -5.15 3.23 6.89
N SER A 80 -4.15 3.28 7.77
CA SER A 80 -3.04 2.31 7.74
C SER A 80 -3.52 0.88 8.03
N ARG A 81 -4.60 0.71 8.81
CA ARG A 81 -5.19 -0.60 9.09
C ARG A 81 -5.62 -1.31 7.81
N ILE A 82 -6.13 -0.57 6.82
CA ILE A 82 -6.55 -1.11 5.52
C ILE A 82 -5.35 -1.72 4.77
N GLY A 83 -4.27 -0.95 4.65
CA GLY A 83 -3.07 -1.42 3.93
C GLY A 83 -2.36 -2.56 4.67
N HIS A 84 -2.28 -2.50 6.00
CA HIS A 84 -1.73 -3.59 6.80
C HIS A 84 -2.52 -4.89 6.61
N TYR A 85 -3.86 -4.81 6.67
CA TYR A 85 -4.71 -5.96 6.43
C TYR A 85 -4.45 -6.58 5.06
N LEU A 86 -4.38 -5.78 4.00
CA LEU A 86 -4.10 -6.27 2.64
C LEU A 86 -2.73 -6.96 2.54
N ILE A 87 -1.71 -6.45 3.22
CA ILE A 87 -0.38 -7.04 3.22
C ILE A 87 -0.38 -8.35 4.01
N ASP A 88 -1.02 -8.38 5.18
CA ASP A 88 -1.15 -9.59 5.99
C ASP A 88 -1.86 -10.71 5.20
N VAL A 89 -2.98 -10.39 4.56
CA VAL A 89 -3.70 -11.38 3.75
C VAL A 89 -2.98 -11.69 2.45
N SER A 90 -2.09 -10.84 1.92
CA SER A 90 -1.33 -11.17 0.71
C SER A 90 -0.36 -12.36 0.91
N GLY A 91 0.09 -12.59 2.15
CA GLY A 91 1.12 -13.59 2.45
C GLY A 91 2.55 -13.13 2.13
N LEU A 92 2.74 -11.86 1.78
CA LEU A 92 4.06 -11.24 1.67
C LEU A 92 4.80 -11.35 3.01
N LYS A 93 6.06 -11.79 2.96
CA LYS A 93 6.91 -11.96 4.16
C LYS A 93 7.75 -10.74 4.49
N GLU A 94 7.46 -9.61 3.84
CA GLU A 94 8.22 -8.37 3.99
C GLU A 94 7.72 -7.54 5.17
N ARG A 95 8.64 -6.83 5.83
CA ARG A 95 8.28 -5.88 6.87
C ARG A 95 7.81 -4.57 6.24
N VAL A 96 6.61 -4.15 6.61
CA VAL A 96 6.03 -2.86 6.22
C VAL A 96 6.32 -1.87 7.33
N TYR A 97 6.92 -0.73 6.99
CA TYR A 97 7.34 0.33 7.91
C TYR A 97 6.45 1.58 7.81
#